data_AF-A0A6A4NMI9-F1
#
_entry.id   AF-A0A6A4NMI9-F1
#
_cell.length_a   1.000
_cell.length_b   1.000
_cell.length_c   1.000
_cell.angle_alpha   90.00
_cell.angle_beta   90.00
_cell.angle_gamma   90.00
#
_symmetry.space_group_name_H-M   'P 1'
#
loop_
_entity.id
_entity.type
_entity.pdbx_description
1 polymer ?
#
loop_
_entity_poly.entity_id
_entity_poly.type
_entity_poly.pdbx_seq_one_letter_code
_entity_poly.pdbx_strand_id
1 'polypeptide(L)'
;MAYTTTNIIGARNITNGVTTVDCHKQVRSWRLLRSLMELLIPTCNCTFIEEEKQETKSDKLCQNNKCSSLLMSSTTTIITGTIFGYRKGKVCFCIQSNKNSTNPILLLELAVPTSILAKEMRGGTLRIVLESRTGTSCNLLFSTPLWTMYCNGRKVGYAVKRRPSNSDFEALSLMSFVDVGTGVINNGKELHEEDEIMYLRANFQRVRGSSSKSNNCESFHLIDPEGSIGQELSIFLFQSR
;
A
#
# COMPACT_ATOMS: atom_id res chain seq x y z
N MET A 1 -2.98 53.07 44.84
CA MET A 1 -4.11 52.14 44.63
C MET A 1 -3.94 51.54 43.25
N ALA A 2 -3.74 50.23 43.21
CA ALA A 2 -3.61 49.46 41.98
C ALA A 2 -4.97 49.29 41.31
N TYR A 3 -5.04 49.39 39.99
CA TYR A 3 -6.19 48.90 39.22
C TYR A 3 -5.69 48.05 38.07
N THR A 4 -6.30 46.86 38.02
CA THR A 4 -5.87 45.64 37.34
C THR A 4 -6.36 45.61 35.89
N THR A 5 -5.49 45.14 35.01
CA THR A 5 -5.72 44.78 33.61
C THR A 5 -6.82 43.73 33.46
N THR A 6 -7.71 43.86 32.47
CA THR A 6 -8.45 42.72 31.91
C THR A 6 -8.36 42.74 30.38
N ASN A 7 -7.49 41.89 29.85
CA ASN A 7 -7.45 41.51 28.45
C ASN A 7 -8.61 40.53 28.19
N ILE A 8 -9.51 40.88 27.27
CA ILE A 8 -10.54 39.94 26.77
C ILE A 8 -9.87 39.07 25.71
N ILE A 9 -9.53 37.84 26.09
CA ILE A 9 -9.09 36.79 25.17
C ILE A 9 -10.34 36.19 24.52
N GLY A 10 -10.56 36.52 23.24
CA GLY A 10 -11.55 35.85 22.41
C GLY A 10 -11.09 34.42 22.11
N ALA A 11 -11.72 33.44 22.74
CA ALA A 11 -11.52 32.02 22.45
C ALA A 11 -12.01 31.70 21.04
N ARG A 12 -11.08 31.44 20.11
CA ARG A 12 -11.39 30.81 18.82
C ARG A 12 -11.55 29.31 19.06
N ASN A 13 -12.78 28.83 19.01
CA ASN A 13 -13.08 27.40 18.98
C ASN A 13 -12.65 26.82 17.63
N ILE A 14 -11.60 26.01 17.63
CA ILE A 14 -11.22 25.15 16.50
C ILE A 14 -12.00 23.86 16.67
N THR A 15 -13.09 23.72 15.94
CA THR A 15 -13.87 22.48 15.86
C THR A 15 -13.15 21.50 14.93
N ASN A 16 -12.37 20.58 15.51
CA ASN A 16 -11.86 19.40 14.81
C ASN A 16 -13.02 18.44 14.53
N GLY A 17 -13.60 18.52 13.33
CA GLY A 17 -14.64 17.62 12.86
C GLY A 17 -14.05 16.35 12.25
N VAL A 18 -13.69 15.38 13.08
CA VAL A 18 -13.51 13.98 12.64
C VAL A 18 -14.83 13.27 12.88
N THR A 19 -15.63 13.06 11.84
CA THR A 19 -16.87 12.31 11.95
C THR A 19 -16.59 10.82 11.84
N THR A 20 -16.93 10.06 12.88
CA THR A 20 -16.94 8.59 12.86
C THR A 20 -18.14 8.10 12.04
N VAL A 21 -17.93 7.04 11.25
CA VAL A 21 -18.97 6.42 10.41
C VAL A 21 -19.52 5.21 11.14
N ASP A 22 -20.84 5.19 11.35
CA ASP A 22 -21.57 4.09 11.96
C ASP A 22 -21.92 3.05 10.88
N CYS A 23 -21.34 1.85 10.97
CA CYS A 23 -21.50 0.80 9.96
C CYS A 23 -22.69 -0.09 10.31
N HIS A 24 -23.84 0.23 9.70
CA HIS A 24 -25.06 -0.56 9.83
C HIS A 24 -24.90 -1.98 9.24
N LYS A 25 -25.38 -2.96 10.01
CA LYS A 25 -25.43 -4.43 9.82
C LYS A 25 -25.71 -4.90 8.38
N GLN A 26 -24.68 -5.18 7.57
CA GLN A 26 -24.77 -6.17 6.47
C GLN A 26 -23.42 -6.71 5.95
N VAL A 27 -22.46 -7.08 6.81
CA VAL A 27 -21.16 -7.62 6.34
C VAL A 27 -20.67 -8.87 7.08
N ARG A 28 -21.48 -9.45 7.98
CA ARG A 28 -21.07 -10.60 8.80
C ARG A 28 -21.11 -11.96 8.09
N SER A 29 -21.73 -12.08 6.92
CA SER A 29 -21.91 -13.40 6.27
C SER A 29 -20.83 -13.80 5.27
N TRP A 30 -20.00 -12.87 4.77
CA TRP A 30 -19.00 -13.18 3.75
C TRP A 30 -17.73 -13.80 4.32
N ARG A 31 -17.43 -13.55 5.60
CA ARG A 31 -16.28 -14.18 6.31
C ARG A 31 -16.49 -15.68 6.51
N LEU A 32 -17.71 -16.08 6.85
CA LEU A 32 -18.06 -17.49 7.05
C LEU A 32 -18.08 -18.26 5.73
N LEU A 33 -18.51 -17.62 4.64
CA LEU A 33 -18.56 -18.26 3.33
C LEU A 33 -17.15 -18.58 2.80
N ARG A 34 -16.15 -17.74 3.08
CA ARG A 34 -14.76 -17.98 2.64
C ARG A 34 -14.11 -19.14 3.40
N SER A 35 -14.30 -19.24 4.72
CA SER A 35 -13.84 -20.40 5.51
C SER A 35 -14.59 -21.70 5.15
N LEU A 36 -15.86 -21.62 4.75
CA LEU A 36 -16.61 -22.81 4.31
C LEU A 36 -16.19 -23.28 2.91
N MET A 37 -15.79 -22.36 2.03
CA MET A 37 -15.28 -22.70 0.68
C MET A 37 -13.88 -23.29 0.71
N GLU A 38 -13.04 -22.95 1.71
CA GLU A 38 -11.74 -23.61 1.89
C GLU A 38 -11.85 -25.08 2.32
N LEU A 39 -12.99 -25.51 2.88
CA LEU A 39 -13.27 -26.91 3.26
C LEU A 39 -13.85 -27.74 2.11
N LEU A 40 -14.31 -27.11 1.02
CA LEU A 40 -15.02 -27.76 -0.08
C LEU A 40 -14.22 -27.82 -1.39
N ILE A 41 -12.98 -27.33 -1.39
CA ILE A 41 -12.04 -27.54 -2.50
C ILE A 41 -11.10 -28.69 -2.08
N PRO A 42 -11.24 -29.89 -2.63
CA PRO A 42 -10.20 -30.91 -2.50
C PRO A 42 -8.95 -30.29 -3.11
N THR A 43 -7.91 -30.09 -2.31
CA THR A 43 -6.64 -29.59 -2.81
C THR A 43 -6.03 -30.67 -3.71
N CYS A 44 -6.33 -30.57 -5.01
CA CYS A 44 -5.69 -31.35 -6.04
C CYS A 44 -4.22 -30.95 -6.04
N ASN A 45 -3.36 -31.83 -5.55
CA ASN A 45 -1.92 -31.73 -5.72
C ASN A 45 -1.63 -32.08 -7.19
N CYS A 46 -1.86 -31.12 -8.10
CA CYS A 46 -1.58 -31.30 -9.52
C CYS A 46 -0.07 -31.15 -9.77
N THR A 47 0.69 -32.22 -9.52
CA THR A 47 1.97 -32.41 -10.20
C THR A 47 1.68 -32.61 -11.68
N PHE A 48 2.04 -31.63 -12.51
CA PHE A 48 2.17 -31.83 -13.95
C PHE A 48 3.28 -32.86 -14.18
N ILE A 49 2.89 -34.05 -14.62
CA ILE A 49 3.79 -35.05 -15.21
C ILE A 49 3.71 -34.82 -16.72
N GLU A 50 4.84 -34.45 -17.31
CA GLU A 50 5.04 -34.56 -18.75
C GLU A 50 5.82 -35.86 -18.98
N GLU A 51 5.23 -36.77 -19.76
CA GLU A 51 5.73 -38.13 -19.99
C GLU A 51 7.06 -38.13 -20.75
N GLU A 52 8.04 -38.84 -20.19
CA GLU A 52 9.31 -39.20 -20.81
C GLU A 52 9.11 -40.18 -21.97
N LYS A 53 9.94 -40.05 -23.02
CA LYS A 53 10.33 -41.20 -23.85
C LYS A 53 11.50 -41.93 -23.18
N GLN A 54 11.22 -43.20 -22.85
CA GLN A 54 12.08 -44.26 -22.32
C GLN A 54 13.39 -44.42 -23.11
N GLU A 55 14.52 -44.75 -22.48
CA GLU A 55 14.98 -46.12 -22.14
C GLU A 55 16.15 -45.97 -21.12
N THR A 56 16.33 -46.70 -20.01
CA THR A 56 16.21 -48.15 -19.73
C THR A 56 16.39 -48.45 -18.23
N LYS A 57 15.63 -49.46 -17.75
CA LYS A 57 15.88 -50.47 -16.67
C LYS A 57 16.24 -50.08 -15.21
N SER A 58 15.19 -50.17 -14.39
CA SER A 58 15.01 -51.00 -13.16
C SER A 58 15.98 -50.92 -11.97
N ASP A 59 15.40 -50.39 -10.88
CA ASP A 59 15.31 -50.97 -9.52
C ASP A 59 16.44 -50.81 -8.48
N LYS A 60 16.18 -49.82 -7.60
CA LYS A 60 16.10 -49.90 -6.12
C LYS A 60 17.19 -49.23 -5.27
N LEU A 61 16.69 -48.19 -4.58
CA LEU A 61 16.91 -47.79 -3.17
C LEU A 61 17.76 -46.54 -2.92
N CYS A 62 17.02 -45.45 -2.70
CA CYS A 62 17.20 -44.35 -1.73
C CYS A 62 18.59 -43.72 -1.56
N GLN A 63 18.70 -42.42 -1.91
CA GLN A 63 18.91 -41.32 -0.94
C GLN A 63 19.29 -40.02 -1.68
N ASN A 64 18.88 -38.90 -1.06
CA ASN A 64 19.34 -37.53 -1.32
C ASN A 64 18.79 -36.82 -2.55
N ASN A 65 17.66 -36.15 -2.35
CA ASN A 65 17.47 -34.81 -2.91
C ASN A 65 16.97 -33.89 -1.79
N LYS A 66 17.90 -33.31 -1.04
CA LYS A 66 17.65 -32.01 -0.41
C LYS A 66 17.57 -30.99 -1.55
N CYS A 67 16.38 -30.77 -2.09
CA CYS A 67 16.09 -29.50 -2.74
C CYS A 67 16.15 -28.45 -1.64
N SER A 68 17.34 -27.87 -1.47
CA SER A 68 17.52 -26.63 -0.75
C SER A 68 16.66 -25.58 -1.44
N SER A 69 15.47 -25.33 -0.89
CA SER A 69 14.78 -24.07 -1.09
C SER A 69 15.81 -22.98 -0.87
N LEU A 70 16.15 -22.23 -1.92
CA LEU A 70 16.97 -21.04 -1.78
C LEU A 70 16.21 -20.11 -0.83
N LEU A 71 16.56 -20.16 0.46
CA LEU A 71 16.14 -19.19 1.45
C LEU A 71 16.80 -17.87 1.05
N MET A 72 16.17 -17.17 0.10
CA MET A 72 16.46 -15.76 -0.13
C MET A 72 16.15 -15.06 1.20
N SER A 73 17.18 -14.62 1.91
CA SER A 73 17.08 -14.00 3.23
C SER A 73 16.46 -12.61 3.12
N SER A 74 15.19 -12.50 2.73
CA SER A 74 14.50 -11.22 2.61
C SER A 74 14.52 -10.47 3.93
N THR A 75 14.90 -9.19 3.87
CA THR A 75 14.80 -8.32 5.05
C THR A 75 13.39 -7.74 5.12
N THR A 76 12.77 -7.88 6.30
CA THR A 76 11.42 -7.42 6.56
C THR A 76 11.46 -6.28 7.57
N THR A 77 10.78 -5.17 7.27
CA THR A 77 10.68 -4.02 8.17
C THR A 77 9.27 -3.45 8.10
N ILE A 78 8.78 -2.85 9.19
CA ILE A 78 7.50 -2.13 9.17
C ILE A 78 7.76 -0.68 8.76
N ILE A 79 6.91 -0.13 7.91
CA ILE A 79 7.00 1.25 7.43
C ILE A 79 5.63 1.90 7.37
N THR A 80 5.57 3.23 7.50
CA THR A 80 4.31 3.96 7.33
C THR A 80 4.10 4.30 5.86
N GLY A 81 2.93 3.97 5.33
CA GLY A 81 2.51 4.35 3.99
C GLY A 81 1.23 5.17 4.03
N THR A 82 1.18 6.24 3.24
CA THR A 82 -0.01 7.09 3.09
C THR A 82 -0.41 7.16 1.63
N ILE A 83 -1.64 6.77 1.33
CA ILE A 83 -2.30 6.97 0.03
C ILE A 83 -3.28 8.12 0.22
N PHE A 84 -3.13 9.19 -0.55
CA PHE A 84 -3.98 10.37 -0.41
C PHE A 84 -4.21 11.07 -1.74
N GLY A 85 -5.30 11.82 -1.86
CA GLY A 85 -5.57 12.60 -3.05
C GLY A 85 -6.92 13.28 -2.98
N TYR A 86 -7.07 14.36 -3.75
CA TYR A 86 -8.37 15.01 -3.91
C TYR A 86 -9.38 14.05 -4.53
N ARG A 87 -10.66 14.22 -4.19
CA ARG A 87 -11.74 13.34 -4.65
C ARG A 87 -11.81 13.18 -6.18
N LYS A 88 -11.59 14.28 -6.92
CA LYS A 88 -11.53 14.31 -8.39
C LYS A 88 -10.10 14.36 -8.95
N GLY A 89 -9.10 14.20 -8.09
CA GLY A 89 -7.68 14.31 -8.44
C GLY A 89 -6.99 12.97 -8.71
N LYS A 90 -5.67 13.05 -8.89
CA LYS A 90 -4.77 11.91 -8.92
C LYS A 90 -4.42 11.47 -7.50
N VAL A 91 -4.11 10.18 -7.37
CA VAL A 91 -3.66 9.60 -6.11
C VAL A 91 -2.16 9.82 -5.96
N CYS A 92 -1.77 10.22 -4.76
CA CYS A 92 -0.40 10.21 -4.29
C CYS A 92 -0.19 9.05 -3.32
N PHE A 93 0.87 8.28 -3.52
CA PHE A 93 1.33 7.28 -2.57
C PHE A 93 2.69 7.71 -2.01
N CYS A 94 2.79 7.83 -0.70
CA CYS A 94 4.04 8.15 -0.03
C CYS A 94 4.45 7.10 1.00
N ILE A 95 5.77 7.00 1.18
CA ILE A 95 6.41 6.10 2.16
C ILE A 95 7.18 6.97 3.15
N GLN A 96 6.92 6.79 4.43
CA GLN A 96 7.54 7.52 5.54
C GLN A 96 8.25 6.54 6.46
N SER A 97 9.43 6.91 6.99
CA SER A 97 10.18 6.06 7.93
C SER A 97 9.36 5.72 9.18
N ASN A 98 8.57 6.69 9.65
CA ASN A 98 7.60 6.55 10.72
C ASN A 98 6.53 7.64 10.60
N LYS A 99 5.49 7.55 11.44
CA LYS A 99 4.35 8.46 11.46
C LYS A 99 4.68 9.95 11.69
N ASN A 100 5.77 10.25 12.40
CA ASN A 100 6.16 11.61 12.75
C ASN A 100 7.01 12.29 11.66
N SER A 101 7.40 11.54 10.62
CA SER A 101 8.25 12.05 9.55
C SER A 101 7.41 12.80 8.52
N THR A 102 7.56 14.12 8.44
CA THR A 102 6.85 14.96 7.45
C THR A 102 7.48 14.89 6.06
N ASN A 103 8.73 14.44 5.95
CA ASN A 103 9.44 14.31 4.68
C ASN A 103 9.45 12.85 4.21
N PRO A 104 8.66 12.49 3.18
CA PRO A 104 8.57 11.11 2.70
C PRO A 104 9.86 10.67 1.99
N ILE A 105 10.23 9.41 2.18
CA ILE A 105 11.36 8.74 1.50
C ILE A 105 11.06 8.56 0.01
N LEU A 106 9.78 8.32 -0.32
CA LEU A 106 9.27 8.17 -1.67
C LEU A 106 7.90 8.84 -1.75
N LEU A 107 7.66 9.60 -2.82
CA LEU A 107 6.35 10.12 -3.18
C LEU A 107 6.11 9.85 -4.67
N LEU A 108 5.04 9.11 -4.95
CA LEU A 108 4.61 8.75 -6.29
C LEU A 108 3.24 9.35 -6.57
N GLU A 109 3.08 10.00 -7.71
CA GLU A 109 1.77 10.27 -8.28
C GLU A 109 1.37 9.10 -9.18
N LEU A 110 0.22 8.48 -8.89
CA LEU A 110 -0.27 7.29 -9.58
C LEU A 110 -1.09 7.67 -10.83
N ALA A 111 -1.13 6.75 -11.80
CA ALA A 111 -1.89 6.93 -13.03
C ALA A 111 -3.41 7.07 -12.79
N VAL A 112 -3.92 6.41 -11.76
CA VAL A 112 -5.36 6.25 -11.49
C VAL A 112 -5.94 7.43 -10.71
N PRO A 113 -7.16 7.89 -11.04
CA PRO A 113 -7.89 8.85 -10.20
C PRO A 113 -8.26 8.26 -8.85
N THR A 114 -8.43 9.12 -7.83
CA THR A 114 -8.78 8.70 -6.46
C THR A 114 -10.09 7.93 -6.41
N SER A 115 -11.10 8.35 -7.17
CA SER A 115 -12.40 7.68 -7.26
C SER A 115 -12.31 6.25 -7.81
N ILE A 116 -11.44 6.03 -8.80
CA ILE A 116 -11.21 4.71 -9.40
C ILE A 116 -10.47 3.81 -8.42
N LEU A 117 -9.41 4.31 -7.77
CA LEU A 117 -8.67 3.54 -6.78
C LEU A 117 -9.55 3.13 -5.59
N ALA A 118 -10.37 4.05 -5.07
CA ALA A 118 -11.31 3.78 -3.98
C ALA A 118 -12.39 2.74 -4.39
N LYS A 119 -12.76 2.68 -5.67
CA LYS A 119 -13.65 1.63 -6.19
C LYS A 119 -12.95 0.27 -6.22
N GLU A 120 -11.70 0.20 -6.66
CA GLU A 120 -10.91 -1.05 -6.65
C GLU A 120 -10.70 -1.55 -5.22
N MET A 121 -10.41 -0.66 -4.26
CA MET A 121 -10.27 -1.00 -2.84
C MET A 121 -11.55 -1.64 -2.27
N ARG A 122 -12.73 -1.13 -2.64
CA ARG A 122 -14.02 -1.73 -2.20
C ARG A 122 -14.19 -3.20 -2.60
N GLY A 123 -13.44 -3.69 -3.59
CA GLY A 123 -13.41 -5.11 -3.95
C GLY A 123 -12.69 -6.02 -2.95
N GLY A 124 -12.04 -5.46 -1.92
CA GLY A 124 -11.35 -6.22 -0.87
C GLY A 124 -9.94 -6.68 -1.24
N THR A 125 -9.55 -6.64 -2.52
CA THR A 125 -8.19 -6.96 -2.96
C THR A 125 -7.70 -5.94 -3.98
N LEU A 126 -6.52 -5.36 -3.73
CA LEU A 126 -5.88 -4.40 -4.60
C LEU A 126 -4.38 -4.70 -4.70
N ARG A 127 -3.92 -4.98 -5.92
CA ARG A 127 -2.52 -5.24 -6.26
C ARG A 127 -2.03 -4.17 -7.22
N ILE A 128 -1.12 -3.33 -6.74
CA ILE A 128 -0.46 -2.32 -7.56
C ILE A 128 0.94 -2.81 -7.89
N VAL A 129 1.30 -2.72 -9.16
CA VAL A 129 2.64 -3.08 -9.64
C VAL A 129 3.23 -1.89 -10.38
N LEU A 130 4.45 -1.54 -10.04
CA LEU A 130 5.23 -0.44 -10.59
C LEU A 130 6.51 -1.01 -11.19
N GLU A 131 6.53 -1.06 -12.52
CA GLU A 131 7.62 -1.61 -13.31
C GLU A 131 8.42 -0.49 -13.95
N SER A 132 9.75 -0.58 -13.91
CA SER A 132 10.61 0.33 -14.68
C SER A 132 11.65 -0.42 -15.49
N ARG A 133 11.85 0.03 -16.73
CA ARG A 133 12.84 -0.53 -17.67
C ARG A 133 14.17 0.21 -17.64
N THR A 134 14.31 1.27 -16.84
CA THR A 134 15.49 2.15 -16.83
C THR A 134 16.62 1.60 -15.97
N GLY A 135 16.82 0.28 -15.97
CA GLY A 135 17.80 -0.43 -15.16
C GLY A 135 19.24 -0.18 -15.62
N THR A 136 19.75 1.04 -15.46
CA THR A 136 21.20 1.20 -15.33
C THR A 136 21.61 0.57 -14.00
N SER A 137 22.67 -0.22 -13.98
CA SER A 137 23.12 -1.07 -12.87
C SER A 137 23.44 -0.35 -11.55
N CYS A 138 23.24 0.96 -11.49
CA CYS A 138 23.65 1.86 -10.42
C CYS A 138 22.49 2.66 -9.79
N ASN A 139 21.25 2.56 -10.31
CA ASN A 139 20.12 3.31 -9.77
C ASN A 139 19.41 2.57 -8.64
N LEU A 140 19.42 3.16 -7.44
CA LEU A 140 18.56 2.74 -6.32
C LEU A 140 17.09 2.69 -6.76
N LEU A 141 16.32 1.68 -6.33
CA LEU A 141 14.92 1.48 -6.72
C LEU A 141 14.08 2.75 -6.58
N PHE A 142 14.20 3.44 -5.45
CA PHE A 142 13.46 4.66 -5.17
C PHE A 142 13.94 5.90 -5.94
N SER A 143 15.05 5.82 -6.68
CA SER A 143 15.53 6.90 -7.54
C SER A 143 14.88 6.91 -8.92
N THR A 144 14.19 5.83 -9.30
CA THR A 144 13.50 5.74 -10.59
C THR A 144 12.40 6.81 -10.74
N PRO A 145 12.46 7.64 -11.80
CA PRO A 145 11.52 8.75 -11.97
C PRO A 145 10.18 8.33 -12.58
N LEU A 146 10.15 7.27 -13.39
CA LEU A 146 8.99 6.86 -14.17
C LEU A 146 8.76 5.35 -14.06
N TRP A 147 7.50 4.99 -13.83
CA TRP A 147 7.05 3.62 -13.62
C TRP A 147 5.85 3.33 -14.50
N THR A 148 5.85 2.19 -15.18
CA THR A 148 4.63 1.62 -15.76
C THR A 148 3.80 1.06 -14.62
N MET A 149 2.56 1.53 -14.49
CA MET A 149 1.65 1.13 -13.43
C MET A 149 0.66 0.09 -13.92
N TYR A 150 0.54 -1.00 -13.17
CA TYR A 150 -0.53 -1.98 -13.31
C TYR A 150 -1.37 -2.00 -12.04
N CYS A 151 -2.67 -2.14 -12.21
CA CYS A 151 -3.64 -2.32 -11.14
C CYS A 151 -4.40 -3.62 -11.39
N ASN A 152 -4.35 -4.55 -10.43
CA ASN A 152 -5.00 -5.87 -10.53
C ASN A 152 -4.68 -6.60 -11.86
N GLY A 153 -3.41 -6.54 -12.28
CA GLY A 153 -2.91 -7.17 -13.51
C GLY A 153 -3.14 -6.39 -14.80
N ARG A 154 -3.86 -5.26 -14.77
CA ARG A 154 -4.12 -4.43 -15.96
C ARG A 154 -3.20 -3.24 -16.00
N LYS A 155 -2.58 -2.95 -17.15
CA LYS A 155 -1.79 -1.72 -17.35
C LYS A 155 -2.73 -0.51 -17.33
N VAL A 156 -2.52 0.42 -16.40
CA VAL A 156 -3.40 1.58 -16.18
C VAL A 156 -2.74 2.92 -16.52
N GLY A 157 -1.44 2.92 -16.83
CA GLY A 157 -0.72 4.13 -17.26
C GLY A 157 0.66 4.20 -16.65
N TYR A 158 1.09 5.42 -16.31
CA TYR A 158 2.38 5.68 -15.70
C TYR A 158 2.23 6.35 -14.34
N ALA A 159 3.04 5.91 -13.38
CA ALA A 159 3.24 6.62 -12.12
C ALA A 159 4.59 7.35 -12.17
N VAL A 160 4.62 8.54 -11.58
CA VAL A 160 5.80 9.41 -11.60
C VAL A 160 6.28 9.68 -10.18
N LYS A 161 7.58 9.57 -9.97
CA LYS A 161 8.21 10.08 -8.76
C LYS A 161 8.29 11.59 -8.85
N ARG A 162 7.84 12.27 -7.80
CA ARG A 162 7.92 13.74 -7.70
C ARG A 162 8.43 14.17 -6.33
N ARG A 163 8.88 15.42 -6.24
CA ARG A 163 9.18 16.06 -4.95
C ARG A 163 7.86 16.47 -4.27
N PRO A 164 7.77 16.39 -2.93
CA PRO A 164 6.62 16.92 -2.19
C PRO A 164 6.45 18.43 -2.43
N SER A 165 5.22 18.86 -2.68
CA SER A 165 4.81 20.26 -2.73
C SER A 165 4.40 20.77 -1.34
N ASN A 166 4.15 22.08 -1.20
CA ASN A 166 3.61 22.64 0.04
C ASN A 166 2.26 22.03 0.42
N SER A 167 1.39 21.73 -0.56
CA SER A 167 0.10 21.08 -0.31
C SER A 167 0.27 19.64 0.18
N ASP A 168 1.31 18.92 -0.27
CA ASP A 168 1.59 17.58 0.27
C ASP A 168 2.05 17.67 1.73
N PHE A 169 2.91 18.64 2.07
CA PHE A 169 3.35 18.85 3.45
C PHE A 169 2.19 19.22 4.37
N GLU A 170 1.27 20.08 3.91
CA GLU A 170 0.06 20.45 4.64
C GLU A 170 -0.83 19.22 4.88
N ALA A 171 -1.11 18.43 3.83
CA ALA A 171 -1.90 17.20 3.96
C ALA A 171 -1.25 16.20 4.94
N LEU A 172 0.07 15.96 4.82
CA LEU A 172 0.80 15.07 5.71
C LEU A 172 0.85 15.58 7.16
N SER A 173 0.89 16.91 7.35
CA SER A 173 0.85 17.54 8.68
C SER A 173 -0.52 17.36 9.34
N LEU A 174 -1.61 17.53 8.58
CA LEU A 174 -2.97 17.25 9.07
C LEU A 174 -3.15 15.78 9.47
N MET A 175 -2.44 14.87 8.81
CA MET A 175 -2.43 13.43 9.13
C MET A 175 -1.39 13.02 10.20
N SER A 176 -0.67 13.97 10.82
CA SER A 176 0.45 13.64 11.73
C SER A 176 0.05 12.85 12.98
N PHE A 177 -1.16 13.06 13.50
CA PHE A 177 -1.71 12.34 14.65
C PHE A 177 -2.45 11.05 14.29
N VAL A 178 -2.54 10.71 13.01
CA VAL A 178 -3.17 9.47 12.55
C VAL A 178 -2.12 8.37 12.48
N ASP A 179 -2.31 7.32 13.27
CA ASP A 179 -1.39 6.17 13.27
C ASP A 179 -1.76 5.19 12.16
N VAL A 180 -3.01 4.72 12.16
CA VAL A 180 -3.62 3.90 11.11
C VAL A 180 -5.07 4.35 10.95
N GLY A 181 -5.53 4.55 9.72
CA GLY A 181 -6.91 4.95 9.45
C GLY A 181 -7.18 5.39 8.02
N THR A 182 -8.45 5.53 7.69
CA THR A 182 -8.94 6.12 6.44
C THR A 182 -9.84 7.30 6.79
N GLY A 183 -9.87 8.34 5.96
CA GLY A 183 -10.70 9.49 6.23
C GLY A 183 -10.73 10.52 5.12
N VAL A 184 -11.43 11.62 5.39
CA VAL A 184 -11.51 12.79 4.52
C VAL A 184 -11.04 14.00 5.32
N ILE A 185 -10.22 14.84 4.70
CA ILE A 185 -9.75 16.11 5.25
C ILE A 185 -10.41 17.22 4.45
N ASN A 186 -11.10 18.12 5.17
CA ASN A 186 -11.77 19.27 4.59
C ASN A 186 -10.89 20.50 4.84
N ASN A 187 -10.52 21.24 3.79
CA ASN A 187 -9.70 22.45 3.91
C ASN A 187 -10.47 23.69 4.43
N GLY A 188 -11.60 23.49 5.13
CA GLY A 188 -12.36 24.55 5.79
C GLY A 188 -13.04 25.59 4.88
N LYS A 189 -12.98 25.41 3.56
CA LYS A 189 -13.73 26.22 2.59
C LYS A 189 -15.04 25.51 2.27
N GLU A 190 -16.13 26.06 2.77
CA GLU A 190 -17.43 25.38 2.92
C GLU A 190 -18.23 25.14 1.63
N LEU A 191 -17.63 25.09 0.44
CA LEU A 191 -18.43 25.20 -0.80
C LEU A 191 -18.16 24.18 -1.91
N HIS A 192 -17.08 23.39 -1.89
CA HIS A 192 -16.83 22.45 -2.98
C HIS A 192 -16.26 21.11 -2.51
N GLU A 193 -17.00 20.05 -2.82
CA GLU A 193 -16.59 18.64 -2.78
C GLU A 193 -15.23 18.34 -3.45
N GLU A 194 -14.76 19.25 -4.32
CA GLU A 194 -13.50 19.10 -5.06
C GLU A 194 -12.26 19.36 -4.19
N ASP A 195 -12.42 20.07 -3.08
CA ASP A 195 -11.34 20.43 -2.15
C ASP A 195 -11.15 19.38 -1.04
N GLU A 196 -11.90 18.28 -1.08
CA GLU A 196 -11.80 17.19 -0.11
C GLU A 196 -10.65 16.24 -0.45
N ILE A 197 -9.73 16.07 0.51
CA ILE A 197 -8.64 15.10 0.41
C ILE A 197 -9.08 13.81 1.08
N MET A 198 -9.18 12.74 0.30
CA MET A 198 -9.34 11.39 0.83
C MET A 198 -7.97 10.80 1.16
N TYR A 199 -7.87 10.06 2.25
CA TYR A 199 -6.63 9.39 2.63
C TYR A 199 -6.84 8.00 3.25
N LEU A 200 -5.82 7.16 3.10
CA LEU A 200 -5.58 5.91 3.81
C LEU A 200 -4.14 5.97 4.33
N ARG A 201 -3.97 5.86 5.64
CA ARG A 201 -2.67 5.78 6.32
C ARG A 201 -2.59 4.48 7.07
N ALA A 202 -1.50 3.74 6.88
CA ALA A 202 -1.35 2.44 7.52
C ALA A 202 0.11 2.01 7.64
N ASN A 203 0.31 0.94 8.40
CA ASN A 203 1.58 0.24 8.46
C ASN A 203 1.65 -0.78 7.33
N PHE A 204 2.80 -0.83 6.67
CA PHE A 204 3.09 -1.79 5.61
C PHE A 204 4.27 -2.66 6.03
N GLN A 205 4.13 -3.96 5.80
CA GLN A 205 5.24 -4.89 5.81
C GLN A 205 6.05 -4.64 4.53
N ARG A 206 7.19 -3.98 4.69
CA ARG A 206 8.19 -3.81 3.63
C ARG A 206 9.04 -5.07 3.54
N VAL A 207 9.16 -5.62 2.35
CA VAL A 207 10.00 -6.78 2.04
C VAL A 207 10.99 -6.37 0.97
N ARG A 208 12.28 -6.60 1.24
CA ARG A 208 13.34 -6.38 0.25
C ARG A 208 13.98 -7.70 -0.17
N GLY A 209 14.19 -7.87 -1.47
CA GLY A 209 14.98 -8.98 -2.00
C GLY A 209 16.43 -8.89 -1.51
N SER A 210 17.04 -10.03 -1.14
CA SER A 210 18.33 -10.03 -0.41
C SER A 210 19.58 -10.33 -1.25
N SER A 211 19.52 -10.26 -2.58
CA SER A 211 20.70 -10.59 -3.37
C SER A 211 21.65 -9.39 -3.51
N SER A 212 22.94 -9.60 -3.22
CA SER A 212 24.00 -8.60 -3.33
C SER A 212 24.22 -8.04 -4.75
N LYS A 213 23.44 -8.50 -5.74
CA LYS A 213 23.57 -8.15 -7.15
C LYS A 213 22.32 -7.48 -7.76
N SER A 214 21.20 -7.34 -7.03
CA SER A 214 20.19 -6.33 -7.39
C SER A 214 19.15 -6.10 -6.29
N ASN A 215 19.24 -4.92 -5.65
CA ASN A 215 18.13 -4.30 -4.90
C ASN A 215 17.09 -3.71 -5.87
N ASN A 216 16.72 -4.48 -6.90
CA ASN A 216 15.84 -4.02 -7.98
C ASN A 216 14.37 -4.32 -7.69
N CYS A 217 14.02 -4.86 -6.53
CA CYS A 217 12.63 -5.09 -6.15
C CYS A 217 12.38 -4.85 -4.66
N GLU A 218 11.23 -4.26 -4.36
CA GLU A 218 10.69 -4.13 -3.02
C GLU A 218 9.16 -4.26 -3.07
N SER A 219 8.57 -4.85 -2.04
CA SER A 219 7.12 -4.94 -1.88
C SER A 219 6.65 -4.37 -0.55
N PHE A 220 5.43 -3.87 -0.55
CA PHE A 220 4.74 -3.27 0.59
C PHE A 220 3.39 -3.93 0.73
N HIS A 221 3.18 -4.66 1.82
CA HIS A 221 1.92 -5.34 2.10
C HIS A 221 1.24 -4.66 3.28
N LEU A 222 -0.01 -4.25 3.10
CA LEU A 222 -0.79 -3.63 4.17
C LEU A 222 -0.86 -4.58 5.37
N ILE A 223 -0.50 -4.09 6.54
CA ILE A 223 -0.68 -4.80 7.81
C ILE A 223 -2.05 -4.41 8.34
N ASP A 224 -2.95 -5.39 8.44
CA ASP A 224 -4.22 -5.26 9.13
C ASP A 224 -4.00 -5.56 10.62
N PRO A 225 -3.98 -4.55 11.51
CA PRO A 225 -3.64 -4.74 12.91
C PRO A 225 -4.63 -5.67 13.65
N GLU A 226 -5.87 -5.75 13.18
CA GLU A 226 -6.96 -6.46 13.86
C GLU A 226 -7.52 -7.62 13.01
N GLY A 227 -6.92 -7.91 11.85
CA GLY A 227 -7.44 -8.88 10.86
C GLY A 227 -8.89 -8.60 10.44
N SER A 228 -9.37 -7.37 10.64
CA SER A 228 -10.77 -7.00 10.62
C SER A 228 -11.13 -6.13 9.42
N ILE A 229 -10.16 -5.59 8.69
CA ILE A 229 -10.38 -4.71 7.55
C ILE A 229 -10.80 -5.55 6.33
N GLY A 230 -10.32 -6.79 6.23
CA GLY A 230 -10.63 -7.67 5.09
C GLY A 230 -10.10 -7.12 3.76
N GLN A 231 -9.20 -6.13 3.82
CA GLN A 231 -8.56 -5.50 2.68
C GLN A 231 -7.16 -6.10 2.50
N GLU A 232 -6.96 -6.81 1.39
CA GLU A 232 -5.65 -7.19 0.90
C GLU A 232 -5.14 -6.08 -0.02
N LEU A 233 -4.18 -5.27 0.44
CA LEU A 233 -3.51 -4.26 -0.39
C LEU A 233 -2.02 -4.58 -0.46
N SER A 234 -1.50 -4.72 -1.67
CA SER A 234 -0.06 -4.90 -1.90
C SER A 234 0.44 -4.01 -3.03
N ILE A 235 1.62 -3.41 -2.83
CA ILE A 235 2.29 -2.55 -3.81
C ILE A 235 3.68 -3.13 -4.07
N PHE A 236 3.98 -3.41 -5.33
CA PHE A 236 5.26 -4.00 -5.76
C PHE A 236 5.99 -3.01 -6.65
N LEU A 237 7.24 -2.71 -6.34
CA LEU A 237 8.12 -1.92 -7.17
C LEU A 237 9.23 -2.84 -7.68
N PHE A 238 9.45 -2.87 -8.99
CA PHE A 238 10.60 -3.57 -9.54
C PHE A 238 11.17 -2.91 -10.79
N GLN A 239 12.48 -3.04 -10.97
CA GLN A 239 13.16 -2.70 -12.20
C GLN A 239 13.46 -3.99 -12.99
N SER A 240 12.91 -4.07 -14.21
CA SER A 240 13.23 -5.13 -15.16
C SER A 240 14.64 -4.90 -15.72
N ARG A 241 15.40 -5.98 -15.89
CA ARG A 241 16.69 -5.93 -16.61
C ARG A 241 16.47 -5.84 -18.12
#